data_AF-A0A0C2DGL2-F1
#
_entry.id   AF-A0A0C2DGL2-F1
#
_cell.length_a   1.000
_cell.length_b   1.000
_cell.length_c   1.000
_cell.angle_alpha   90.00
_cell.angle_beta   90.00
_cell.angle_gamma   90.00
#
_symmetry.space_group_name_H-M   'P 1'
#
loop_
_entity.id
_entity.type
_entity.pdbx_description
1 polymer ?
#
loop_
_entity_poly.entity_id
_entity_poly.type
_entity_poly.pdbx_seq_one_letter_code
_entity_poly.pdbx_strand_id
1 'polypeptide(L)'
;MKLRNIWGNYRQGADCSNEHHQTRQILHSLPTEVRSAIFRHGPHPPFGPPPCGLPPFIDKLPADAQMKLRDIWKNYRQGADCSNEHGQTFQLMHSLPQEVRRAIFRPPPPPRRRRASKTFIEQLAAIYENESISLSEKPKKLKELARKMLKGDELKRFNESLNTMKFTKQG
;
A
#
# COMPACT_ATOMS: atom_id res chain seq x y z
N MET A 1 -0.75 -11.91 -18.77
CA MET A 1 -2.18 -12.04 -19.13
C MET A 1 -3.03 -12.79 -18.09
N LYS A 2 -2.56 -13.87 -17.45
CA LYS A 2 -3.39 -14.71 -16.54
C LYS A 2 -4.07 -13.97 -15.36
N LEU A 3 -3.41 -13.02 -14.72
CA LEU A 3 -3.98 -12.29 -13.56
C LEU A 3 -5.19 -11.39 -13.91
N ARG A 4 -5.21 -10.77 -15.09
CA ARG A 4 -6.37 -9.95 -15.52
C ARG A 4 -7.62 -10.80 -15.72
N ASN A 5 -7.47 -12.06 -16.12
CA ASN A 5 -8.60 -12.96 -16.34
C ASN A 5 -9.16 -13.49 -15.01
N ILE A 6 -8.28 -13.74 -14.03
CA ILE A 6 -8.68 -14.18 -12.68
C ILE A 6 -9.56 -13.12 -12.00
N TRP A 7 -9.13 -11.85 -12.07
CA TRP A 7 -9.84 -10.74 -11.41
C TRP A 7 -10.84 -10.01 -12.32
N GLY A 8 -11.00 -10.44 -13.57
CA GLY A 8 -11.75 -9.70 -14.59
C GLY A 8 -13.24 -9.56 -14.30
N ASN A 9 -13.82 -10.50 -13.54
CA ASN A 9 -15.24 -10.53 -13.20
C ASN A 9 -15.50 -10.26 -11.70
N TYR A 10 -14.47 -9.91 -10.93
CA TYR A 10 -14.62 -9.69 -9.49
C TYR A 10 -15.49 -8.46 -9.23
N ARG A 11 -16.48 -8.62 -8.34
CA ARG A 11 -17.32 -7.54 -7.84
C ARG A 11 -16.92 -7.21 -6.40
N GLN A 12 -16.80 -5.93 -6.10
CA GLN A 12 -16.43 -5.48 -4.76
C GLN A 12 -17.41 -6.02 -3.71
N GLY A 13 -16.90 -6.78 -2.75
CA GLY A 13 -17.69 -7.39 -1.68
C GLY A 13 -18.17 -8.83 -1.95
N ALA A 14 -17.87 -9.40 -3.11
CA ALA A 14 -18.11 -10.82 -3.40
C ALA A 14 -17.03 -11.72 -2.79
N ASP A 15 -17.34 -13.02 -2.65
CA ASP A 15 -16.36 -14.06 -2.32
C ASP A 15 -15.25 -14.05 -3.40
N CYS A 16 -14.01 -13.79 -2.97
CA CYS A 16 -12.82 -13.77 -3.81
C CYS A 16 -11.79 -14.86 -3.47
N SER A 17 -12.21 -15.89 -2.73
CA SER A 17 -11.29 -16.93 -2.22
C SER A 17 -10.60 -17.68 -3.36
N ASN A 18 -11.34 -18.00 -4.43
CA ASN A 18 -10.83 -18.73 -5.58
C ASN A 18 -9.85 -17.88 -6.40
N GLU A 19 -10.16 -16.61 -6.63
CA GLU A 19 -9.32 -15.66 -7.35
C GLU A 19 -7.99 -15.45 -6.63
N HIS A 20 -8.05 -15.33 -5.30
CA HIS A 20 -6.85 -15.28 -4.47
C HIS A 20 -6.06 -16.60 -4.51
N HIS A 21 -6.70 -17.76 -4.45
CA HIS A 21 -6.03 -19.05 -4.57
C HIS A 21 -5.30 -19.17 -5.91
N GLN A 22 -5.98 -18.92 -7.03
CA GLN A 22 -5.39 -18.98 -8.37
C GLN A 22 -4.25 -17.98 -8.55
N THR A 23 -4.40 -16.77 -8.00
CA THR A 23 -3.33 -15.76 -7.98
C THR A 23 -2.12 -16.25 -7.19
N ARG A 24 -2.32 -16.86 -6.02
CA ARG A 24 -1.23 -17.41 -5.20
C ARG A 24 -0.51 -18.57 -5.90
N GLN A 25 -1.25 -19.47 -6.56
CA GLN A 25 -0.66 -20.56 -7.34
C GLN A 25 0.27 -20.04 -8.44
N ILE A 26 -0.18 -19.01 -9.18
CA ILE A 26 0.66 -18.36 -10.18
C ILE A 26 1.89 -17.74 -9.52
N LEU A 27 1.74 -16.99 -8.44
CA LEU A 27 2.86 -16.37 -7.73
C LEU A 27 3.86 -17.40 -7.19
N HIS A 28 3.40 -18.56 -6.71
CA HIS A 28 4.26 -19.64 -6.24
C HIS A 28 5.01 -20.35 -7.36
N SER A 29 4.43 -20.43 -8.55
CA SER A 29 5.10 -20.99 -9.74
C SER A 29 6.15 -20.06 -10.35
N LEU A 30 6.24 -18.80 -9.91
CA LEU A 30 7.22 -17.85 -10.43
C LEU A 30 8.59 -18.05 -9.77
N PRO A 31 9.69 -17.86 -10.51
CA PRO A 31 11.02 -17.78 -9.92
C PRO A 31 11.08 -16.72 -8.82
N THR A 32 11.87 -16.97 -7.78
CA THR A 32 11.97 -16.11 -6.59
C THR A 32 12.31 -14.67 -6.94
N GLU A 33 13.16 -14.46 -7.95
CA GLU A 33 13.60 -13.15 -8.43
C GLU A 33 12.45 -12.37 -9.06
N VAL A 34 11.62 -13.05 -9.85
CA VAL A 34 10.44 -12.48 -10.51
C VAL A 34 9.36 -12.18 -9.48
N ARG A 35 9.13 -13.10 -8.55
CA ARG A 35 8.18 -12.89 -7.43
C ARG A 35 8.60 -11.67 -6.60
N SER A 36 9.87 -11.59 -6.23
CA SER A 36 10.42 -10.46 -5.46
C SER A 36 10.31 -9.15 -6.23
N ALA A 37 10.45 -9.19 -7.56
CA ALA A 37 10.32 -8.03 -8.42
C ALA A 37 8.91 -7.42 -8.45
N ILE A 38 7.87 -8.26 -8.42
CA ILE A 38 6.46 -7.84 -8.46
C ILE A 38 6.09 -7.03 -7.20
N PHE A 39 6.70 -7.33 -6.05
CA PHE A 39 6.38 -6.71 -4.76
C PHE A 39 7.31 -5.54 -4.37
N ARG A 40 8.14 -5.01 -5.29
CA ARG A 40 9.22 -4.04 -5.01
C ARG A 40 8.83 -2.63 -4.49
N HIS A 41 7.55 -2.30 -4.27
CA HIS A 41 7.14 -0.91 -3.96
C HIS A 41 6.24 -0.67 -2.74
N GLY A 42 6.21 -1.58 -1.75
CA GLY A 42 5.56 -1.32 -0.47
C GLY A 42 6.39 -1.81 0.72
N PRO A 43 6.28 -1.21 1.92
CA PRO A 43 6.88 -1.75 3.13
C PRO A 43 6.06 -2.96 3.56
N HIS A 44 6.24 -4.10 2.89
CA HIS A 44 5.79 -5.38 3.41
C HIS A 44 6.87 -5.94 4.33
N PRO A 45 6.49 -6.47 5.50
CA PRO A 45 7.44 -7.11 6.41
C PRO A 45 8.04 -8.36 5.74
N PRO A 46 9.17 -8.88 6.23
CA PRO A 46 10.03 -9.87 5.54
C PRO A 46 9.44 -11.30 5.59
N PHE A 47 8.15 -11.45 5.33
CA PHE A 47 7.43 -12.69 5.56
C PHE A 47 6.89 -13.22 4.25
N GLY A 48 7.18 -14.50 3.99
CA GLY A 48 6.54 -15.29 2.95
C GLY A 48 5.02 -15.40 3.17
N PRO A 49 4.34 -16.38 2.53
CA PRO A 49 2.92 -16.58 2.78
C PRO A 49 2.66 -16.68 4.30
N PRO A 50 1.56 -16.11 4.81
CA PRO A 50 1.22 -16.22 6.22
C PRO A 50 1.23 -17.70 6.63
N PRO A 51 1.69 -18.02 7.85
CA PRO A 51 1.71 -19.41 8.30
C PRO A 51 0.28 -19.96 8.33
N CYS A 52 0.12 -21.21 7.88
CA CYS A 52 -1.13 -21.92 8.02
C CYS A 52 -1.43 -22.17 9.51
N GLY A 53 -2.69 -21.96 9.90
CA GLY A 53 -3.18 -22.17 11.25
C GLY A 53 -3.96 -20.96 11.76
N LEU A 54 -4.47 -21.11 12.99
CA LEU A 54 -5.26 -20.08 13.63
C LEU A 54 -4.44 -18.78 13.78
N PRO A 55 -4.93 -17.63 13.31
CA PRO A 55 -4.15 -16.39 13.35
C PRO A 55 -3.81 -15.94 14.78
N PRO A 56 -2.60 -15.41 15.04
CA PRO A 56 -2.14 -15.02 16.38
C PRO A 56 -2.85 -13.77 16.93
N PHE A 57 -3.69 -13.12 16.13
CA PHE A 57 -4.47 -11.95 16.55
C PHE A 57 -5.91 -12.28 16.93
N ILE A 58 -6.29 -13.58 17.02
CA ILE A 58 -7.67 -13.98 17.27
C ILE A 58 -8.27 -13.30 18.51
N ASP A 59 -7.52 -13.20 19.60
CA ASP A 59 -8.01 -12.63 20.86
C ASP A 59 -8.31 -11.12 20.78
N LYS A 60 -7.92 -10.46 19.69
CA LYS A 60 -8.21 -9.05 19.41
C LYS A 60 -9.50 -8.85 18.62
N LEU A 61 -10.13 -9.93 18.18
CA LEU A 61 -11.39 -9.88 17.44
C LEU A 61 -12.59 -9.81 18.39
N PRO A 62 -13.73 -9.25 17.95
CA PRO A 62 -15.01 -9.42 18.63
C PRO A 62 -15.39 -10.90 18.76
N ALA A 63 -16.15 -11.26 19.80
CA ALA A 63 -16.46 -12.65 20.15
C ALA A 63 -17.10 -13.45 19.01
N ASP A 64 -17.98 -12.82 18.22
CA ASP A 64 -18.62 -13.44 17.06
C ASP A 64 -17.60 -13.76 15.95
N ALA A 65 -16.67 -12.85 15.70
CA ALA A 65 -15.60 -13.02 14.72
C ALA A 65 -14.56 -14.05 15.19
N GLN A 66 -14.28 -14.12 16.50
CA GLN A 66 -13.44 -15.18 17.07
C GLN A 66 -14.05 -16.56 16.83
N MET A 67 -15.36 -16.71 17.09
CA MET A 67 -16.07 -17.97 16.91
C MET A 67 -16.04 -18.41 15.45
N LYS A 68 -16.37 -17.50 14.52
CA LYS A 68 -16.29 -17.76 13.07
C LYS A 68 -14.89 -18.13 12.63
N LEU A 69 -13.86 -17.46 13.15
CA LEU A 69 -12.47 -17.76 12.82
C LEU A 69 -12.05 -19.14 13.32
N ARG A 70 -12.46 -19.55 14.53
CA ARG A 70 -12.24 -20.91 15.02
C ARG A 70 -12.96 -21.94 14.15
N ASP A 71 -14.17 -21.63 13.68
CA ASP A 71 -14.94 -22.52 12.81
C ASP A 71 -14.27 -22.74 11.45
N ILE A 72 -13.72 -21.68 10.84
CA ILE A 72 -12.97 -21.75 9.57
C ILE A 72 -11.79 -22.71 9.71
N TRP A 73 -11.03 -22.62 10.80
CA TRP A 73 -9.80 -23.41 11.01
C TRP A 73 -10.03 -24.73 11.75
N LYS A 74 -11.26 -25.09 12.14
CA LYS A 74 -11.55 -26.26 13.01
C LYS A 74 -11.10 -27.60 12.42
N ASN A 75 -11.17 -27.72 11.10
CA ASN A 75 -10.88 -28.95 10.36
C ASN A 75 -9.50 -28.93 9.70
N TYR A 76 -8.74 -27.83 9.84
CA TYR A 76 -7.41 -27.72 9.25
C TYR A 76 -6.45 -28.70 9.93
N ARG A 77 -5.65 -29.39 9.10
CA ARG A 77 -4.60 -30.32 9.55
C ARG A 77 -3.24 -29.76 9.20
N GLN A 78 -2.29 -29.85 10.13
CA GLN A 78 -0.94 -29.35 9.92
C GLN A 78 -0.31 -30.00 8.67
N GLY A 79 0.17 -29.17 7.75
CA GLY A 79 0.78 -29.62 6.48
C GLY A 79 -0.19 -29.79 5.32
N ALA A 80 -1.50 -29.64 5.54
CA ALA A 80 -2.48 -29.55 4.46
C ALA A 80 -2.44 -28.17 3.77
N ASP A 81 -2.97 -28.08 2.54
CA ASP A 81 -3.18 -26.78 1.90
C ASP A 81 -4.18 -25.96 2.73
N CYS A 82 -3.78 -24.74 3.09
CA CYS A 82 -4.57 -23.83 3.92
C CYS A 82 -5.12 -22.63 3.12
N SER A 83 -5.12 -22.73 1.80
CA SER A 83 -5.52 -21.64 0.91
C SER A 83 -6.97 -21.23 1.13
N ASN A 84 -7.85 -22.21 1.33
CA ASN A 84 -9.27 -21.98 1.54
C ASN A 84 -9.53 -21.30 2.89
N GLU A 85 -8.92 -21.78 3.97
CA GLU A 85 -9.02 -21.22 5.31
C GLU A 85 -8.49 -19.79 5.34
N HIS A 86 -7.38 -19.53 4.63
CA HIS A 86 -6.91 -18.17 4.43
C HIS A 86 -7.92 -17.31 3.67
N GLY A 87 -8.49 -17.79 2.57
CA GLY A 87 -9.51 -17.07 1.79
C GLY A 87 -10.69 -16.66 2.66
N GLN A 88 -11.26 -17.61 3.40
CA GLN A 88 -12.38 -17.37 4.32
C GLN A 88 -11.97 -16.43 5.47
N THR A 89 -10.76 -16.56 6.01
CA THR A 89 -10.23 -15.64 7.03
C THR A 89 -10.13 -14.22 6.48
N PHE A 90 -9.63 -14.03 5.26
CA PHE A 90 -9.56 -12.72 4.61
C PHE A 90 -10.95 -12.12 4.45
N GLN A 91 -11.95 -12.90 4.03
CA GLN A 91 -13.33 -12.43 3.89
C GLN A 91 -13.96 -12.03 5.21
N LEU A 92 -13.79 -12.86 6.24
CA LEU A 92 -14.22 -12.52 7.59
C LEU A 92 -13.60 -11.18 7.99
N MET A 93 -12.29 -11.00 7.81
CA MET A 93 -11.63 -9.72 8.13
C MET A 93 -12.23 -8.56 7.34
N HIS A 94 -12.47 -8.72 6.03
CA HIS A 94 -13.04 -7.67 5.19
C HIS A 94 -14.48 -7.29 5.56
N SER A 95 -15.26 -8.23 6.11
CA SER A 95 -16.61 -7.99 6.61
C SER A 95 -16.65 -7.17 7.91
N LEU A 96 -15.53 -7.10 8.65
CA LEU A 96 -15.48 -6.39 9.92
C LEU A 96 -15.42 -4.87 9.74
N PRO A 97 -15.97 -4.11 10.72
CA PRO A 97 -15.85 -2.66 10.76
C PRO A 97 -14.40 -2.20 10.61
N GLN A 98 -14.20 -1.07 9.92
CA GLN A 98 -12.86 -0.56 9.63
C GLN A 98 -12.04 -0.30 10.91
N GLU A 99 -12.69 0.13 11.99
CA GLU A 99 -12.05 0.38 13.29
C GLU A 99 -11.49 -0.90 13.91
N VAL A 100 -12.26 -1.98 13.89
CA VAL A 100 -11.84 -3.31 14.36
C VAL A 100 -10.64 -3.79 13.54
N ARG A 101 -10.70 -3.65 12.21
CA ARG A 101 -9.56 -4.01 11.34
C ARG A 101 -8.31 -3.19 11.64
N ARG A 102 -8.42 -1.88 11.92
CA ARG A 102 -7.28 -1.01 12.23
C ARG A 102 -6.66 -1.32 13.59
N ALA A 103 -7.44 -1.78 14.55
CA ALA A 103 -6.94 -2.24 15.86
C ALA A 103 -6.04 -3.48 15.73
N ILE A 104 -6.33 -4.33 14.74
CA ILE A 104 -5.58 -5.57 14.46
C ILE A 104 -4.40 -5.29 13.56
N PHE A 105 -4.66 -4.66 12.41
CA PHE A 105 -3.68 -4.30 11.41
C PHE A 105 -3.37 -2.82 11.55
N ARG A 106 -2.33 -2.50 12.32
CA ARG A 106 -1.82 -1.12 12.33
C ARG A 106 -1.53 -0.73 10.88
N PRO A 107 -2.09 0.39 10.38
CA PRO A 107 -1.72 0.87 9.07
C PRO A 107 -0.19 1.02 9.05
N PRO A 108 0.48 0.68 7.94
CA PRO A 108 1.90 0.95 7.81
C PRO A 108 2.12 2.42 8.20
N PRO A 109 3.18 2.71 8.98
CA PRO A 109 3.46 4.08 9.36
C PRO A 109 3.41 4.91 8.08
N PRO A 110 2.75 6.09 8.10
CA PRO A 110 2.68 6.92 6.91
C PRO A 110 4.11 7.05 6.38
N PRO A 111 4.32 6.91 5.06
CA PRO A 111 5.66 7.09 4.50
C PRO A 111 6.18 8.37 5.11
N ARG A 112 7.37 8.33 5.74
CA ARG A 112 7.93 9.50 6.42
C ARG A 112 7.84 10.62 5.41
N ARG A 113 6.87 11.52 5.57
CA ARG A 113 6.91 12.80 4.88
C ARG A 113 8.16 13.39 5.49
N ARG A 114 9.26 13.39 4.72
CA ARG A 114 10.47 14.10 5.11
C ARG A 114 9.96 15.47 5.53
N ARG A 115 10.14 15.83 6.80
CA ARG A 115 9.81 17.17 7.26
C ARG A 115 10.72 18.05 6.43
N ALA A 116 10.21 18.58 5.32
CA ALA A 116 10.82 19.75 4.75
C ALA A 116 10.92 20.75 5.89
N SER A 117 12.07 21.42 6.02
CA SER A 117 12.20 22.44 7.04
C SER A 117 11.05 23.43 6.87
N LYS A 118 10.48 23.92 7.97
CA LYS A 118 9.42 24.94 7.92
C LYS A 118 9.82 26.11 6.99
N THR A 119 11.11 26.45 7.02
CA THR A 119 11.75 27.44 6.15
C THR A 119 11.69 27.11 4.66
N PHE A 120 11.76 25.84 4.25
CA PHE A 120 11.62 25.46 2.84
C PHE A 120 10.17 25.59 2.37
N ILE A 121 9.20 25.25 3.23
CA ILE A 121 7.77 25.39 2.92
C ILE A 121 7.39 26.87 2.78
N GLU A 122 7.87 27.72 3.69
CA GLU A 122 7.65 29.17 3.64
C GLU A 122 8.26 29.79 2.38
N GLN A 123 9.49 29.41 2.01
CA GLN A 123 10.13 29.91 0.78
C GLN A 123 9.48 29.38 -0.50
N LEU A 124 8.95 28.15 -0.47
CA LEU A 124 8.16 27.61 -1.58
C LEU A 124 6.87 28.43 -1.78
N ALA A 125 6.10 28.65 -0.71
CA ALA A 125 4.86 29.42 -0.74
C ALA A 125 5.12 30.84 -1.29
N ALA A 126 6.18 31.51 -0.83
CA ALA A 126 6.58 32.82 -1.32
C ALA A 126 6.84 32.85 -2.84
N ILE A 127 7.33 31.76 -3.46
CA ILE A 127 7.52 31.70 -4.92
C ILE A 127 6.19 31.50 -5.65
N TYR A 128 5.26 30.73 -5.07
CA TYR A 128 3.95 30.49 -5.65
C TYR A 128 3.04 31.72 -5.56
N GLU A 129 3.05 32.41 -4.43
CA GLU A 129 2.19 33.57 -4.14
C GLU A 129 2.73 34.87 -4.76
N ASN A 130 4.01 34.90 -5.16
CA ASN A 130 4.57 36.09 -5.80
C ASN A 130 4.06 36.22 -7.24
N GLU A 131 3.15 37.17 -7.42
CA GLU A 131 2.52 37.52 -8.70
C GLU A 131 3.49 38.19 -9.67
N SER A 132 4.58 38.78 -9.17
CA SER A 132 5.64 39.38 -9.99
C SER A 132 6.55 38.33 -10.65
N ILE A 133 6.46 37.06 -10.24
CA ILE A 133 7.21 35.96 -10.86
C ILE A 133 6.33 35.34 -11.93
N SER A 134 6.78 35.43 -13.19
CA SER A 134 6.05 34.83 -14.30
C SER A 134 5.93 33.31 -14.15
N LEU A 135 4.84 32.72 -14.66
CA LEU A 135 4.61 31.27 -14.57
C LEU A 135 5.73 30.44 -15.21
N SER A 136 6.43 30.98 -16.20
CA SER A 136 7.59 30.35 -16.85
C SER A 136 8.87 30.44 -16.00
N GLU A 137 8.96 31.41 -15.08
CA GLU A 137 10.09 31.60 -14.16
C GLU A 137 9.92 30.86 -12.84
N LYS A 138 8.67 30.62 -12.39
CA LYS A 138 8.38 29.84 -11.17
C LYS A 138 9.13 28.49 -11.13
N PRO A 139 9.10 27.63 -12.17
CA PRO A 139 9.87 26.40 -12.16
C PRO A 139 11.39 26.60 -11.99
N LYS A 140 11.96 27.68 -12.55
CA LYS A 140 13.40 27.97 -12.40
C LYS A 140 13.73 28.32 -10.95
N LYS A 141 12.96 29.22 -10.32
CA LYS A 141 13.16 29.62 -8.92
C LYS A 141 12.94 28.47 -7.94
N LEU A 142 11.96 27.61 -8.21
CA LEU A 142 11.73 26.39 -7.41
C LEU A 142 12.90 25.41 -7.51
N LYS A 143 13.48 25.22 -8.71
CA LYS A 143 14.70 24.41 -8.89
C LYS A 143 15.90 24.99 -8.14
N GLU A 144 16.07 26.30 -8.12
CA GLU A 144 17.14 26.96 -7.36
C GLU A 144 16.95 26.78 -5.84
N LEU A 145 15.74 26.99 -5.33
CA LEU A 145 15.41 26.77 -3.93
C LEU A 145 15.67 25.32 -3.52
N ALA A 146 15.27 24.37 -4.36
CA ALA A 146 15.51 22.95 -4.15
C ALA A 146 17.01 22.61 -4.12
N ARG A 147 17.81 23.15 -5.04
CA ARG A 147 19.27 22.94 -5.03
C ARG A 147 19.95 23.50 -3.78
N LYS A 148 19.43 24.61 -3.24
CA LYS A 148 19.96 25.23 -2.00
C LYS A 148 19.61 24.43 -0.75
N MET A 149 18.42 23.84 -0.69
CA MET A 149 17.87 23.29 0.56
C MET A 149 17.74 21.75 0.59
N LEU A 150 17.71 21.09 -0.57
CA LEU A 150 17.60 19.64 -0.70
C LEU A 150 18.92 19.04 -1.18
N LYS A 151 19.18 17.77 -0.79
CA LYS A 151 20.39 17.03 -1.20
C LYS A 151 20.04 15.59 -1.59
N GLY A 152 20.92 14.97 -2.38
CA GLY A 152 20.80 13.56 -2.78
C GLY A 152 19.45 13.22 -3.42
N ASP A 153 18.82 12.15 -2.95
CA ASP A 153 17.55 11.65 -3.49
C ASP A 153 16.37 12.63 -3.37
N GLU A 154 16.40 13.56 -2.39
CA GLU A 154 15.34 14.57 -2.24
C GLU A 154 15.34 15.56 -3.39
N LEU A 155 16.53 16.04 -3.76
CA LEU A 155 16.69 16.97 -4.88
C LEU A 155 16.27 16.31 -6.19
N LYS A 156 16.62 15.03 -6.38
CA LYS A 156 16.25 14.27 -7.58
C LYS A 156 14.72 14.16 -7.71
N ARG A 157 14.03 13.68 -6.66
CA ARG A 157 12.57 13.52 -6.65
C ARG A 157 11.81 14.84 -6.80
N PHE A 158 12.31 15.91 -6.20
CA PHE A 158 11.71 17.24 -6.33
C PHE A 158 11.81 17.76 -7.76
N ASN A 159 12.98 17.61 -8.41
CA ASN A 159 13.16 17.99 -9.80
C ASN A 159 12.29 17.18 -10.76
N GLU A 160 12.13 15.87 -10.52
CA GLU A 160 11.20 15.02 -11.27
C GLU A 160 9.75 15.50 -11.11
N SER A 161 9.33 15.86 -9.89
CA SER A 161 7.99 16.38 -9.62
C SER A 161 7.74 17.75 -10.28
N LEU A 162 8.74 18.64 -10.31
CA LEU A 162 8.62 19.92 -10.99
C LEU A 162 8.46 19.77 -12.51
N ASN A 163 9.06 18.75 -13.11
CA ASN A 163 8.93 18.51 -14.55
C ASN A 163 7.54 17.98 -14.93
N THR A 164 6.78 17.42 -13.97
CA THR A 164 5.40 16.94 -14.18
C THR A 164 4.33 17.94 -13.75
N MET A 165 4.68 18.96 -12.96
CA MET A 165 3.77 20.03 -12.58
C MET A 165 3.41 20.93 -13.77
N LYS A 166 2.12 21.05 -14.06
CA LYS A 166 1.57 22.08 -14.95
C LYS A 166 1.18 23.30 -14.11
N PHE A 167 1.88 24.42 -14.26
CA PHE A 167 1.48 25.69 -13.66
C PHE A 167 0.25 26.20 -14.43
N THR A 168 -0.94 25.87 -13.94
CA THR A 168 -2.19 26.37 -14.50
C THR A 168 -2.57 27.67 -13.78
N LYS A 169 -3.01 28.67 -14.56
CA LYS A 169 -3.65 29.87 -14.00
C LYS A 169 -4.94 29.38 -13.33
N GLN A 170 -5.12 29.60 -12.03
CA GLN A 170 -6.46 29.57 -11.46
C GLN A 170 -7.19 30.76 -12.09
N GLY A 171 -8.14 30.45 -12.96
CA GLY A 171 -9.07 31.43 -13.52
C GLY A 171 -10.14 31.78 -12.50
#